data_AF-E7RNW8-F1
#
_entry.id   AF-E7RNW8-F1
#
_cell.length_a   1.000
_cell.length_b   1.000
_cell.length_c   1.000
_cell.angle_alpha   90.00
_cell.angle_beta   90.00
_cell.angle_gamma   90.00
#
_symmetry.space_group_name_H-M   'P 1'
#
loop_
_entity.id
_entity.type
_entity.pdbx_description
1 polymer ?
#
loop_
_entity_poly.entity_id
_entity_poly.type
_entity_poly.pdbx_seq_one_letter_code
_entity_poly.pdbx_strand_id
1 'polypeptide(L)'
;MDRRCKASCETIEKSLEGTWDTVHLFELRQSYDLYKCIHTQIADCEAEIDRLLGSYTDVCGTDMQNYSPTNKRVARKDAISFDAEKHAFSMWGVNVMSVPGMSLGALAVLMRELGNGFAEKFTFAKSFCKWCNLVPNNKISGGKLLSSKVPKQKNRVGQVFRLYVQIP
;
A
#
# COMPACT_ATOMS: atom_id res chain seq x y z
N MET A 1 1.24 25.37 -5.59
CA MET A 1 -0.20 25.62 -5.75
C MET A 1 -0.88 24.33 -6.22
N ASP A 2 -1.89 23.86 -5.49
CA ASP A 2 -2.67 22.68 -5.91
C ASP A 2 -3.40 22.99 -7.22
N ARG A 3 -3.28 22.11 -8.22
CA ARG A 3 -3.90 22.26 -9.55
C ARG A 3 -5.45 22.27 -9.48
N ARG A 4 -6.03 21.86 -8.36
CA ARG A 4 -7.48 21.90 -8.09
C ARG A 4 -7.93 23.18 -7.41
N CYS A 5 -7.00 24.01 -6.93
CA CYS A 5 -7.32 25.29 -6.34
C CYS A 5 -7.64 26.27 -7.47
N LYS A 6 -8.92 26.65 -7.60
CA LYS A 6 -9.39 27.60 -8.62
C LYS A 6 -9.17 29.06 -8.23
N ALA A 7 -8.78 29.31 -6.98
CA ALA A 7 -8.47 30.65 -6.49
C ALA A 7 -7.11 31.10 -7.04
N SER A 8 -7.04 32.35 -7.50
CA SER A 8 -5.77 32.97 -7.88
C SER A 8 -4.88 33.16 -6.63
N CYS A 9 -3.55 33.22 -6.81
CA CYS A 9 -2.63 33.48 -5.71
C CYS A 9 -3.02 34.74 -4.93
N GLU A 10 -3.44 35.79 -5.65
CA GLU A 10 -3.91 37.06 -5.08
C GLU A 10 -5.17 36.92 -4.21
N THR A 11 -6.06 35.98 -4.56
CA THR A 11 -7.26 35.67 -3.75
C THR A 11 -6.91 34.88 -2.50
N ILE A 12 -5.92 33.99 -2.60
CA ILE A 12 -5.40 33.24 -1.45
C ILE A 12 -4.69 34.21 -0.49
N GLU A 13 -3.88 35.13 -1.01
CA GLU A 13 -3.22 36.18 -0.22
C GLU A 13 -4.21 37.08 0.51
N LYS A 14 -5.26 37.56 -0.17
CA LYS A 14 -6.35 38.33 0.49
C LYS A 14 -7.12 37.53 1.54
N SER A 15 -7.21 36.21 1.37
CA SER A 15 -7.85 35.33 2.37
C SER A 15 -6.95 35.08 3.60
N LEU A 16 -5.66 35.42 3.50
CA LEU A 16 -4.68 35.41 4.58
C LEU A 16 -4.58 36.80 5.27
N GLU A 17 -5.56 37.68 5.05
CA GLU A 17 -5.70 38.92 5.83
C GLU A 17 -6.68 38.66 6.99
N GLY A 18 -6.17 38.70 8.22
CA GLY A 18 -6.94 38.49 9.44
C GLY A 18 -6.25 39.08 10.67
N THR A 19 -6.93 39.10 11.82
CA THR A 19 -6.31 39.52 13.09
C THR A 19 -5.35 38.43 13.56
N TRP A 20 -4.06 38.58 13.23
CA TRP A 20 -3.03 37.63 13.58
C TRP A 20 -2.52 37.85 15.01
N ASP A 21 -3.08 37.10 15.96
CA ASP A 21 -2.55 37.08 17.32
C ASP A 21 -1.19 36.35 17.34
N THR A 22 -0.21 37.01 17.96
CA THR A 22 1.16 36.51 18.14
C THR A 22 1.24 35.12 18.79
N VAL A 23 0.31 34.78 19.69
CA VAL A 23 0.26 33.45 20.33
C VAL A 23 -0.09 32.37 19.30
N HIS A 24 -1.08 32.62 18.46
CA HIS A 24 -1.51 31.70 17.41
C HIS A 24 -0.44 31.53 16.33
N LEU A 25 0.25 32.61 15.95
CA LEU A 25 1.38 32.54 15.02
C LEU A 25 2.55 31.71 15.59
N PHE A 26 2.83 31.86 16.89
CA PHE A 26 3.85 31.06 17.56
C PHE A 26 3.47 29.56 17.59
N GLU A 27 2.23 29.23 17.96
CA GLU A 27 1.74 27.85 17.96
C GLU A 27 1.78 27.22 16.56
N LEU A 28 1.34 27.97 15.53
CA LEU A 28 1.39 27.52 14.15
C LEU A 28 2.83 27.23 13.71
N ARG A 29 3.77 28.11 14.06
CA ARG A 29 5.20 27.91 13.77
C ARG A 29 5.72 26.63 14.42
N GLN A 30 5.47 26.44 15.72
CA GLN A 30 5.91 25.25 16.45
C GLN A 30 5.34 23.96 15.81
N SER A 31 4.06 23.99 15.46
CA SER A 31 3.38 22.87 14.80
C SER A 31 3.96 22.58 13.41
N TYR A 32 4.28 23.62 12.65
CA TYR A 32 4.87 23.50 11.31
C TYR A 32 6.31 23.00 11.35
N ASP A 33 7.11 23.45 12.31
CA ASP A 33 8.48 22.97 12.51
C ASP A 33 8.48 21.50 12.93
N LEU A 34 7.56 21.08 13.80
CA LEU A 34 7.35 19.67 14.14
C LEU A 34 6.93 18.84 12.92
N TYR A 35 5.99 19.35 12.12
CA TYR A 35 5.54 18.70 10.89
C TYR A 35 6.73 18.43 9.94
N LYS A 36 7.60 19.41 9.71
CA LYS A 36 8.81 19.25 8.90
C LYS A 36 9.76 18.20 9.46
N CYS A 37 9.97 18.23 10.77
CA CYS A 37 10.83 17.26 11.46
C CYS A 37 10.32 15.83 11.25
N ILE A 38 9.02 15.59 11.49
CA ILE A 38 8.38 14.29 11.28
C ILE A 38 8.53 13.83 9.83
N HIS A 39 8.29 14.72 8.86
CA HIS A 39 8.45 14.39 7.45
C HIS A 39 9.88 14.01 7.07
N THR A 40 10.88 14.65 7.69
CA THR A 40 12.29 14.29 7.51
C THR A 40 12.56 12.89 8.04
N GLN A 41 12.08 12.59 9.26
CA GLN A 41 12.24 11.26 9.86
C GLN A 41 11.54 10.15 9.05
N ILE A 42 10.38 10.44 8.45
CA ILE A 42 9.69 9.52 7.55
C ILE A 42 10.54 9.23 6.31
N ALA A 43 11.10 10.28 5.68
CA ALA A 43 11.96 10.12 4.51
C ALA A 43 13.22 9.30 4.81
N ASP A 44 13.85 9.52 5.98
CA ASP A 44 15.00 8.74 6.43
C ASP A 44 14.62 7.24 6.61
N CYS A 45 13.45 6.97 7.20
CA CYS A 45 12.94 5.61 7.33
C CYS A 45 12.68 4.95 5.97
N GLU A 46 12.08 5.69 5.03
CA GLU A 46 11.80 5.17 3.68
C GLU A 46 13.10 4.86 2.92
N ALA A 47 14.13 5.69 3.05
CA ALA A 47 15.44 5.44 2.45
C ALA A 47 16.11 4.18 3.01
N GLU A 48 16.01 3.96 4.33
CA GLU A 48 16.55 2.75 4.96
C GLU A 48 15.76 1.49 4.57
N ILE A 49 14.44 1.60 4.43
CA ILE A 49 13.60 0.51 3.92
C ILE A 49 14.01 0.15 2.48
N ASP A 50 14.21 1.14 1.62
CA ASP A 50 14.65 0.91 0.23
C ASP A 50 16.01 0.21 0.17
N ARG A 51 16.96 0.64 1.00
CA ARG A 51 18.29 0.01 1.13
C ARG A 51 18.18 -1.45 1.57
N LEU A 52 17.38 -1.74 2.60
CA LEU A 52 17.18 -3.10 3.10
C LEU A 52 16.47 -3.98 2.06
N LEU A 53 15.43 -3.46 1.39
CA LEU A 53 14.72 -4.16 0.33
C LEU A 53 15.65 -4.48 -0.85
N GLY A 54 16.53 -3.55 -1.24
CA GLY A 54 17.55 -3.79 -2.26
C GLY A 54 18.46 -4.97 -1.89
N SER A 55 18.99 -4.99 -0.67
CA SER A 55 19.84 -6.10 -0.21
C SER A 55 19.11 -7.44 -0.16
N TYR A 56 17.81 -7.44 0.16
CA TYR A 56 16.98 -8.65 0.20
C TYR A 56 16.64 -9.18 -1.20
N THR A 57 16.41 -8.27 -2.14
CA THR A 57 16.01 -8.61 -3.51
C THR A 57 17.18 -9.08 -4.37
N ASP A 58 18.39 -8.54 -4.14
CA ASP A 58 19.63 -9.00 -4.79
C ASP A 58 19.92 -10.49 -4.52
N VAL A 59 19.57 -10.99 -3.34
CA VAL A 59 19.73 -12.42 -2.97
C VAL A 59 18.70 -13.31 -3.69
N CYS A 60 17.56 -12.74 -4.10
CA CYS A 60 16.44 -13.50 -4.65
C CYS A 60 16.67 -13.92 -6.12
N GLY A 61 17.65 -13.33 -6.82
CA GLY A 61 18.11 -13.77 -8.14
C GLY A 61 17.02 -13.77 -9.24
N THR A 62 15.95 -12.99 -9.05
CA THR A 62 14.80 -12.97 -9.97
C THR A 62 15.16 -12.24 -11.25
N ASP A 63 14.84 -12.84 -12.40
CA ASP A 63 15.11 -12.23 -13.71
C ASP A 63 14.21 -11.00 -13.94
N MET A 64 14.84 -9.83 -13.96
CA MET A 64 14.17 -8.55 -14.17
C MET A 64 13.92 -8.23 -15.65
N GLN A 65 14.31 -9.09 -16.61
CA GLN A 65 14.10 -8.84 -18.05
C GLN A 65 12.65 -8.58 -18.43
N ASN A 66 11.71 -9.21 -17.72
CA ASN A 66 10.27 -9.08 -17.99
C ASN A 66 9.58 -8.00 -17.13
N TYR A 67 10.34 -7.22 -16.37
CA TYR A 67 9.77 -6.16 -15.55
C TYR A 67 9.27 -5.00 -16.44
N SER A 68 7.97 -4.72 -16.35
CA SER A 68 7.37 -3.51 -16.91
C SER A 68 6.57 -2.80 -15.82
N PRO A 69 6.84 -1.51 -15.54
CA PRO A 69 6.05 -0.74 -14.60
C PRO A 69 4.64 -0.52 -15.14
N THR A 70 3.63 -0.58 -14.27
CA THR A 70 2.22 -0.42 -14.64
C THR A 70 1.89 1.06 -14.92
N ASN A 71 2.75 2.00 -14.51
CA ASN A 71 2.56 3.46 -14.65
C ASN A 71 1.20 3.96 -14.13
N LYS A 72 0.63 3.25 -13.15
CA LYS A 72 -0.65 3.63 -12.54
C LYS A 72 -0.48 4.94 -11.78
N ARG A 73 -1.48 5.82 -11.91
CA ARG A 73 -1.50 7.07 -11.15
C ARG A 73 -1.57 6.77 -9.65
N VAL A 74 -0.51 7.12 -8.93
CA VAL A 74 -0.45 6.99 -7.48
C VAL A 74 -1.18 8.17 -6.82
N ALA A 75 -2.10 7.87 -5.90
CA ALA A 75 -2.75 8.90 -5.10
C ALA A 75 -1.78 9.44 -4.06
N ARG A 76 -1.82 10.74 -3.74
CA ARG A 76 -0.88 11.36 -2.78
C ARG A 76 -0.87 10.70 -1.39
N LYS A 77 -1.97 10.09 -0.97
CA LYS A 77 -2.07 9.36 0.31
C LYS A 77 -1.30 8.03 0.33
N ASP A 78 -1.03 7.47 -0.85
CA ASP A 78 -0.35 6.20 -1.06
C ASP A 78 1.04 6.43 -1.68
N ALA A 79 1.56 7.66 -1.58
CA ALA A 79 2.87 8.01 -2.11
C ALA A 79 3.94 7.39 -1.19
N ILE A 80 4.53 6.30 -1.67
CA ILE A 80 5.74 5.71 -1.13
C ILE A 80 6.89 6.29 -1.96
N SER A 81 7.95 6.76 -1.32
CA SER A 81 9.06 7.44 -2.04
C SER A 81 9.93 6.46 -2.84
N PHE A 82 10.02 5.21 -2.43
CA PHE A 82 10.80 4.17 -3.12
C PHE A 82 9.96 3.34 -4.11
N ASP A 83 10.64 2.66 -5.03
CA ASP A 83 10.01 1.87 -6.09
C ASP A 83 9.53 0.51 -5.56
N ALA A 84 8.42 0.53 -4.82
CA ALA A 84 7.83 -0.69 -4.25
C ALA A 84 7.37 -1.69 -5.33
N GLU A 85 7.01 -1.22 -6.54
CA GLU A 85 6.60 -2.09 -7.64
C GLU A 85 7.77 -2.93 -8.15
N LYS A 86 8.94 -2.31 -8.32
CA LYS A 86 10.18 -2.99 -8.68
C LYS A 86 10.59 -4.01 -7.61
N HIS A 87 10.57 -3.63 -6.33
CA HIS A 87 10.91 -4.54 -5.23
C HIS A 87 9.95 -5.73 -5.14
N ALA A 88 8.64 -5.49 -5.26
CA ALA A 88 7.66 -6.57 -5.26
C ALA A 88 7.85 -7.54 -6.43
N PHE A 89 8.15 -7.01 -7.63
CA PHE A 89 8.48 -7.86 -8.78
C PHE A 89 9.73 -8.68 -8.52
N SER A 90 10.78 -8.10 -7.94
CA SER A 90 12.00 -8.84 -7.61
C SER A 90 11.80 -9.88 -6.50
N MET A 91 10.77 -9.77 -5.66
CA MET A 91 10.45 -10.75 -4.62
C MET A 91 9.60 -11.92 -5.12
N TRP A 92 8.68 -11.67 -6.06
CA TRP A 92 7.65 -12.64 -6.47
C TRP A 92 7.74 -13.06 -7.93
N GLY A 93 8.55 -12.37 -8.75
CA GLY A 93 8.65 -12.55 -10.19
C GLY A 93 7.39 -12.12 -10.97
N VAL A 94 6.40 -11.54 -10.29
CA VAL A 94 5.12 -11.12 -10.88
C VAL A 94 4.77 -9.71 -10.45
N ASN A 95 4.23 -8.94 -11.40
CA ASN A 95 3.80 -7.58 -11.12
C ASN A 95 2.37 -7.56 -10.58
N VAL A 96 2.20 -7.53 -9.26
CA VAL A 96 0.87 -7.49 -8.60
C VAL A 96 0.12 -6.19 -8.88
N MET A 97 0.83 -5.10 -9.19
CA MET A 97 0.21 -3.83 -9.59
C MET A 97 -0.49 -3.92 -10.93
N SER A 98 -0.24 -4.95 -11.76
CA SER A 98 -0.99 -5.18 -13.00
C SER A 98 -2.47 -5.48 -12.76
N VAL A 99 -2.82 -6.02 -11.60
CA VAL A 99 -4.22 -6.35 -11.25
C VAL A 99 -5.06 -5.07 -11.17
N PRO A 100 -6.20 -4.97 -11.88
CA PRO A 100 -7.09 -3.82 -11.80
C PRO A 100 -7.52 -3.55 -10.35
N GLY A 101 -7.55 -2.28 -9.96
CA GLY A 101 -7.91 -1.87 -8.59
C GLY A 101 -6.78 -1.90 -7.55
N MET A 102 -5.64 -2.57 -7.83
CA MET A 102 -4.50 -2.55 -6.91
C MET A 102 -3.87 -1.16 -6.79
N SER A 103 -3.50 -0.77 -5.56
CA SER A 103 -2.82 0.49 -5.23
C SER A 103 -1.43 0.24 -4.62
N LEU A 104 -0.58 1.27 -4.58
CA LEU A 104 0.77 1.16 -4.01
C LEU A 104 0.74 0.86 -2.51
N GLY A 105 -0.21 1.45 -1.77
CA GLY A 105 -0.43 1.13 -0.36
C GLY A 105 -0.88 -0.32 -0.15
N ALA A 106 -1.72 -0.85 -1.03
CA ALA A 106 -2.12 -2.26 -1.02
C ALA A 106 -0.91 -3.19 -1.26
N LEU A 107 -0.07 -2.83 -2.25
CA LEU A 107 1.16 -3.56 -2.55
C LEU A 107 2.10 -3.61 -1.33
N ALA A 108 2.33 -2.48 -0.66
CA ALA A 108 3.19 -2.43 0.52
C ALA A 108 2.68 -3.31 1.67
N VAL A 109 1.36 -3.37 1.89
CA VAL A 109 0.77 -4.30 2.87
C VAL A 109 1.01 -5.76 2.45
N LEU A 110 0.86 -6.09 1.16
CA LEU A 110 1.14 -7.44 0.68
C LEU A 110 2.62 -7.81 0.85
N MET A 111 3.55 -6.90 0.50
CA MET A 111 4.99 -7.12 0.68
C MET A 111 5.33 -7.39 2.15
N ARG A 112 4.78 -6.59 3.07
CA ARG A 112 4.99 -6.75 4.51
C ARG A 112 4.46 -8.08 5.05
N GLU A 113 3.27 -8.50 4.62
CA GLU A 113 2.58 -9.65 5.22
C GLU A 113 2.97 -10.99 4.57
N LEU A 114 3.32 -10.99 3.29
CA LEU A 114 3.71 -12.21 2.56
C LEU A 114 5.22 -12.45 2.58
N GLY A 115 6.02 -11.38 2.46
CA GLY A 115 7.47 -11.48 2.25
C GLY A 115 7.83 -12.21 0.95
N ASN A 116 9.09 -12.61 0.83
CA ASN A 116 9.60 -13.42 -0.29
C ASN A 116 9.23 -14.91 -0.13
N GLY A 117 9.14 -15.63 -1.25
CA GLY A 117 8.98 -17.09 -1.26
C GLY A 117 7.67 -17.63 -0.67
N PHE A 118 6.65 -16.79 -0.43
CA PHE A 118 5.39 -17.27 0.12
C PHE A 118 4.71 -18.29 -0.81
N ALA A 119 4.90 -18.16 -2.12
CA ALA A 119 4.33 -19.06 -3.13
C ALA A 119 4.76 -20.51 -2.91
N GLU A 120 6.00 -20.75 -2.49
CA GLU A 120 6.53 -22.09 -2.22
C GLU A 120 5.91 -22.74 -0.97
N LYS A 121 5.39 -21.93 -0.04
CA LYS A 121 4.73 -22.41 1.19
C LYS A 121 3.33 -22.96 0.92
N PHE A 122 2.75 -22.70 -0.26
CA PHE A 122 1.41 -23.17 -0.63
C PHE A 122 1.47 -24.16 -1.79
N THR A 123 1.03 -25.40 -1.54
CA THR A 123 0.98 -26.45 -2.57
C THR A 123 0.01 -26.12 -3.72
N PHE A 124 -1.07 -25.37 -3.42
CA PHE A 124 -2.10 -25.02 -4.41
C PHE A 124 -2.64 -23.61 -4.17
N ALA A 125 -3.03 -22.92 -5.25
CA ALA A 125 -3.68 -21.61 -5.18
C ALA A 125 -4.94 -21.60 -4.31
N LYS A 126 -5.74 -22.68 -4.32
CA LYS A 126 -6.93 -22.81 -3.46
C LYS A 126 -6.58 -22.78 -1.96
N SER A 127 -5.41 -23.30 -1.58
CA SER A 127 -4.93 -23.28 -0.20
C SER A 127 -4.57 -21.86 0.23
N PHE A 128 -3.92 -21.11 -0.66
CA PHE A 128 -3.65 -19.69 -0.46
C PHE A 128 -4.95 -18.88 -0.34
N CYS A 129 -5.91 -19.05 -1.25
CA CYS A 129 -7.19 -18.36 -1.19
C CYS A 129 -7.98 -18.68 0.08
N LYS A 130 -7.89 -19.92 0.58
CA LYS A 130 -8.48 -20.34 1.87
C LYS A 130 -7.78 -19.65 3.04
N TRP A 131 -6.45 -19.60 3.06
CA TRP A 131 -5.68 -18.88 4.08
C TRP A 131 -6.01 -17.37 4.08
N CYS A 132 -6.17 -16.76 2.90
CA CYS A 132 -6.62 -15.39 2.72
C CYS A 132 -8.11 -15.16 3.08
N ASN A 133 -8.88 -16.20 3.41
CA ASN A 133 -10.32 -16.11 3.64
C ASN A 133 -11.07 -15.47 2.45
N LEU A 134 -10.69 -15.80 1.22
CA LEU A 134 -11.37 -15.34 0.00
C LEU A 134 -12.45 -16.33 -0.47
N VAL A 135 -12.38 -17.57 0.01
CA VAL A 135 -13.32 -18.63 -0.32
C VAL A 135 -14.24 -18.94 0.86
N PRO A 136 -15.49 -19.36 0.58
CA PRO A 136 -16.42 -19.78 1.62
C PRO A 136 -15.93 -21.04 2.34
N ASN A 137 -16.21 -21.14 3.64
CA ASN A 137 -15.94 -22.37 4.39
C ASN A 137 -17.20 -23.25 4.40
N ASN A 138 -17.23 -24.24 3.49
CA ASN A 138 -18.35 -25.15 3.34
C ASN A 138 -18.41 -26.15 4.49
N LYS A 139 -19.43 -26.03 5.34
CA LYS A 139 -19.73 -27.00 6.40
C LYS A 139 -20.72 -28.03 5.85
N ILE A 140 -20.27 -29.26 5.61
CA ILE A 140 -21.09 -30.36 5.07
C ILE A 140 -21.24 -31.43 6.16
N SER A 141 -22.47 -31.90 6.38
CA SER A 141 -22.77 -33.02 7.28
C SER A 141 -23.86 -33.90 6.65
N GLY A 142 -23.70 -35.22 6.68
CA GLY A 142 -24.66 -36.17 6.09
C GLY A 142 -24.96 -35.92 4.61
N GLY A 143 -23.98 -35.40 3.84
CA GLY A 143 -24.16 -35.05 2.42
C GLY A 143 -24.88 -33.72 2.16
N LYS A 144 -25.34 -33.00 3.19
CA LYS A 144 -26.03 -31.71 3.04
C LYS A 144 -25.11 -30.54 3.41
N LEU A 145 -25.15 -29.48 2.59
CA LEU A 145 -24.48 -28.21 2.89
C LEU A 145 -25.25 -27.47 4.01
N LEU A 146 -24.57 -27.24 5.13
CA LEU A 146 -25.13 -26.52 6.29
C LEU A 146 -24.79 -25.02 6.26
N SER A 147 -23.64 -24.64 5.71
CA SER A 147 -23.19 -23.25 5.63
C SER A 147 -22.07 -23.12 4.59
N SER A 148 -22.07 -22.01 3.86
CA SER A 148 -21.02 -21.62 2.90
C SER A 148 -20.56 -20.18 3.12
N LYS A 149 -20.50 -19.74 4.39
CA LYS A 149 -20.10 -18.35 4.70
C LYS A 149 -18.59 -18.17 4.59
N VAL A 150 -18.17 -17.01 4.06
CA VAL A 150 -16.76 -16.58 4.12
C VAL A 150 -16.43 -16.16 5.56
N PRO A 151 -15.36 -16.70 6.18
CA PRO A 151 -14.99 -16.36 7.55
C PRO A 151 -14.61 -14.88 7.67
N LYS A 152 -15.13 -14.20 8.71
CA LYS A 152 -14.77 -12.79 9.04
C LYS A 152 -13.46 -12.70 9.86
N GLN A 153 -12.44 -13.45 9.48
CA GLN A 153 -11.16 -13.45 10.20
C GLN A 153 -10.31 -12.23 9.83
N LYS A 154 -9.43 -11.83 10.77
CA LYS A 154 -8.50 -10.71 10.62
C LYS A 154 -7.26 -11.10 9.80
N ASN A 155 -7.44 -11.56 8.56
CA ASN A 155 -6.33 -11.71 7.61
C ASN A 155 -6.19 -10.43 6.77
N ARG A 156 -5.08 -9.70 6.94
CA ARG A 156 -4.79 -8.43 6.25
C ARG A 156 -4.64 -8.60 4.74
N VAL A 157 -3.92 -9.63 4.30
CA VAL A 157 -3.80 -10.00 2.86
C VAL A 157 -5.18 -10.23 2.26
N GLY A 158 -6.02 -11.00 2.96
CA GLY A 158 -7.41 -11.22 2.57
C GLY A 158 -8.26 -9.95 2.50
N GLN A 159 -8.06 -9.01 3.43
CA GLN A 159 -8.74 -7.72 3.42
C GLN A 159 -8.31 -6.86 2.24
N VAL A 160 -7.01 -6.83 1.93
CA VAL A 160 -6.48 -6.13 0.74
C VAL A 160 -7.16 -6.66 -0.52
N PHE A 161 -7.17 -7.98 -0.73
CA PHE A 161 -7.82 -8.55 -1.90
C PHE A 161 -9.31 -8.24 -1.95
N ARG A 162 -10.06 -8.31 -0.84
CA ARG A 162 -11.50 -7.96 -0.84
C ARG A 162 -11.80 -6.48 -1.12
N LEU A 163 -10.89 -5.58 -0.74
CA LEU A 163 -11.08 -4.14 -0.92
C LEU A 163 -10.70 -3.67 -2.33
N TYR A 164 -9.62 -4.23 -2.88
CA TYR A 164 -9.01 -3.73 -4.11
C TYR A 164 -9.28 -4.63 -5.32
N VAL A 165 -9.59 -5.91 -5.10
CA VAL A 165 -9.91 -6.88 -6.16
C VAL A 165 -11.39 -7.22 -6.05
N GLN A 166 -12.18 -6.73 -7.02
CA GLN A 166 -13.53 -7.26 -7.22
C GLN A 166 -13.39 -8.66 -7.81
N ILE A 167 -13.59 -9.67 -6.98
CA ILE A 167 -13.74 -11.06 -7.43
C ILE A 167 -15.17 -11.13 -7.99
N PRO A 168 -15.35 -11.35 -9.32
CA PRO A 168 -16.68 -11.49 -9.92
C PRO A 168 -17.44 -12.71 -9.38
#